data_AF-A0A0R0M4D0-F1
#
_entry.id   AF-A0A0R0M4D0-F1
#
_cell.length_a   1.000
_cell.length_b   1.000
_cell.length_c   1.000
_cell.angle_alpha   90.00
_cell.angle_beta   90.00
_cell.angle_gamma   90.00
#
_symmetry.space_group_name_H-M   'P 1'
#
loop_
_entity.id
_entity.type
_entity.pdbx_description
1 polymer ?
#
loop_
_entity_poly.entity_id
_entity_poly.type
_entity_poly.pdbx_seq_one_letter_code
_entity_poly.pdbx_strand_id
1 'polypeptide(L)'
;WEDRHLDYEKYSRVINQVNEIARTKAKKANERINRSRSDHEYKIGERVLVEKESRSKSDPIYDGPFSIIEIYREGNMVKMEDSKKEITRNIKKIKPFFTE
;
A
#
# COMPACT_ATOMS: atom_id res chain seq x y z
N TRP A 1 -19.53 40.92 -18.19
CA TRP A 1 -18.21 40.65 -17.58
C TRP A 1 -18.33 40.31 -16.10
N GLU A 2 -19.28 40.92 -15.38
CA GLU A 2 -19.54 40.59 -13.97
C GLU A 2 -19.98 39.13 -13.78
N ASP A 3 -20.99 38.58 -14.46
CA ASP A 3 -21.46 37.22 -14.11
C ASP A 3 -20.45 36.04 -14.19
N ARG A 4 -19.34 36.17 -14.92
CA ARG A 4 -18.31 35.10 -15.03
C ARG A 4 -17.56 34.83 -13.72
N HIS A 5 -17.36 35.84 -12.86
CA HIS A 5 -16.65 35.63 -11.58
C HIS A 5 -17.49 34.88 -10.55
N LEU A 6 -18.82 35.00 -10.61
CA LEU A 6 -19.76 34.37 -9.68
C LEU A 6 -19.86 32.87 -9.96
N ASP A 7 -19.77 32.49 -11.24
CA ASP A 7 -19.67 31.10 -11.67
C ASP A 7 -18.33 30.48 -11.24
N TYR A 8 -17.23 31.23 -11.36
CA TYR A 8 -15.90 30.78 -10.92
C TYR A 8 -15.79 30.61 -9.40
N GLU A 9 -16.27 31.56 -8.60
CA GLU A 9 -16.26 31.47 -7.14
C GLU A 9 -17.10 30.30 -6.64
N LYS A 10 -18.29 30.11 -7.23
CA LYS A 10 -19.16 28.97 -6.94
C LYS A 10 -18.48 27.65 -7.30
N TYR A 11 -17.87 27.56 -8.49
CA TYR A 11 -17.12 26.40 -8.92
C TYR A 11 -15.95 26.09 -7.99
N SER A 12 -15.12 27.09 -7.68
CA SER A 12 -13.97 26.96 -6.77
C SER A 12 -14.39 26.46 -5.40
N ARG A 13 -15.49 26.99 -4.84
CA ARG A 13 -16.04 26.54 -3.57
C ARG A 13 -16.44 25.06 -3.60
N VAL A 14 -17.14 24.62 -4.64
CA VAL A 14 -17.55 23.21 -4.80
C VAL A 14 -16.33 22.29 -4.93
N ILE A 15 -15.35 22.65 -5.75
CA ILE A 15 -14.12 21.86 -5.93
C ILE A 15 -13.32 21.77 -4.63
N ASN A 16 -13.20 22.88 -3.89
CA ASN A 16 -12.53 22.88 -2.60
C ASN A 16 -13.23 21.96 -1.59
N GLN A 17 -14.56 22.00 -1.54
CA GLN A 17 -15.35 21.10 -0.69
C GLN A 17 -15.18 19.63 -1.08
N VAL A 18 -15.19 19.30 -2.38
CA VAL A 18 -14.95 17.94 -2.88
C VAL A 18 -13.55 17.45 -2.52
N ASN A 19 -12.54 18.30 -2.70
CA ASN A 19 -11.16 18.01 -2.36
C ASN A 19 -10.98 17.78 -0.86
N GLU A 20 -11.64 18.57 -0.01
CA GLU A 20 -11.61 18.40 1.44
C GLU A 20 -12.24 17.07 1.88
N ILE A 21 -13.37 16.70 1.29
CA ILE A 21 -14.02 15.39 1.54
C ILE A 21 -13.08 14.25 1.12
N ALA A 22 -12.45 14.36 -0.05
CA ALA A 22 -11.50 13.35 -0.53
C ALA A 22 -10.29 13.21 0.41
N ARG A 23 -9.70 14.33 0.86
CA ARG A 23 -8.60 14.35 1.83
C ARG A 23 -9.00 13.71 3.15
N THR A 24 -10.19 14.02 3.67
CA THR A 24 -10.69 13.47 4.93
C THR A 24 -10.92 11.95 4.83
N LYS A 25 -11.50 11.48 3.73
CA LYS A 25 -11.66 10.04 3.45
C LYS A 25 -10.31 9.32 3.39
N ALA A 26 -9.34 9.89 2.68
CA ALA A 26 -8.00 9.33 2.57
C ALA A 26 -7.29 9.26 3.93
N LYS A 27 -7.38 10.32 4.74
CA LYS A 27 -6.82 10.35 6.10
C LYS A 27 -7.40 9.24 6.98
N LYS A 28 -8.73 9.12 7.02
CA LYS A 28 -9.41 8.08 7.81
C LYS A 28 -9.05 6.67 7.35
N ALA A 29 -8.89 6.46 6.04
CA ALA A 29 -8.44 5.18 5.49
C ALA A 29 -7.00 4.86 5.93
N ASN A 30 -6.09 5.83 5.86
CA ASN A 30 -4.70 5.66 6.30
C ASN A 30 -4.61 5.35 7.80
N GLU A 31 -5.35 6.06 8.65
CA GLU A 31 -5.40 5.80 10.09
C GLU A 31 -5.94 4.40 10.41
N ARG A 32 -6.95 3.94 9.67
CA ARG A 32 -7.48 2.58 9.82
C ARG A 32 -6.43 1.54 9.43
N ILE A 33 -5.75 1.72 8.29
CA ILE A 33 -4.72 0.80 7.80
C ILE A 33 -3.56 0.75 8.79
N ASN A 34 -3.04 1.92 9.22
CA ASN A 34 -1.92 2.00 10.14
C ASN A 34 -2.24 1.33 11.49
N ARG A 35 -3.46 1.48 12.03
CA ARG A 35 -3.87 0.80 13.26
C ARG A 35 -3.88 -0.73 13.14
N SER A 36 -4.13 -1.26 11.96
CA SER A 36 -4.12 -2.71 11.71
C SER A 36 -2.73 -3.27 11.38
N ARG A 37 -1.70 -2.42 11.26
CA ARG A 37 -0.33 -2.90 11.00
C ARG A 37 0.27 -3.45 12.29
N SER A 38 0.66 -4.70 12.24
CA SER A 38 1.58 -5.31 13.19
C SER A 38 3.00 -4.86 12.85
N ASP A 39 3.75 -4.44 13.86
CA ASP A 39 5.17 -4.21 13.69
C ASP A 39 5.89 -5.57 13.57
N HIS A 40 6.73 -5.72 12.56
CA HIS A 40 7.52 -6.93 12.32
C HIS A 40 8.87 -6.53 11.74
N GLU A 41 9.94 -6.88 12.44
CA GLU A 41 11.29 -6.67 11.97
C GLU A 41 11.71 -7.80 11.02
N TYR A 42 11.71 -7.50 9.73
CA TYR A 42 12.13 -8.45 8.70
C TYR A 42 13.65 -8.66 8.73
N LYS A 43 14.07 -9.92 8.58
CA LYS A 43 15.48 -10.30 8.49
C LYS A 43 15.81 -11.01 7.18
N ILE A 44 17.06 -10.91 6.75
CA ILE A 44 17.56 -11.66 5.60
C ILE A 44 17.45 -13.16 5.88
N GLY A 45 16.95 -13.92 4.91
CA GLY A 45 16.67 -15.36 5.02
C GLY A 45 15.28 -15.70 5.54
N GLU A 46 14.49 -14.74 6.05
CA GLU A 46 13.11 -15.01 6.46
C GLU A 46 12.20 -15.28 5.26
N ARG A 47 11.18 -16.11 5.50
CA ARG A 47 10.16 -16.43 4.51
C ARG A 47 8.97 -15.48 4.65
N VAL A 48 8.51 -14.94 3.52
CA VAL A 48 7.43 -13.96 3.46
C VAL A 48 6.46 -14.28 2.32
N LEU A 49 5.20 -13.91 2.52
CA LEU A 49 4.15 -13.94 1.51
C LEU A 49 4.04 -12.57 0.86
N VAL A 50 3.77 -12.52 -0.44
CA VAL A 50 3.71 -11.26 -1.22
C VAL A 50 2.31 -11.02 -1.76
N GLU A 51 1.78 -9.83 -1.56
CA GLU A 51 0.46 -9.46 -2.08
C GLU A 51 0.47 -9.41 -3.61
N LYS A 52 -0.50 -10.08 -4.25
CA LYS A 52 -0.66 -10.05 -5.71
C LYS A 52 -1.21 -8.70 -6.18
N GLU A 53 -0.64 -8.14 -7.25
CA GLU A 53 -1.11 -6.86 -7.82
C GLU A 53 -2.46 -7.00 -8.51
N SER A 54 -2.65 -8.09 -9.26
CA SER A 54 -3.91 -8.45 -9.89
C SER A 54 -4.34 -9.82 -9.38
N ARG A 55 -5.60 -9.91 -8.95
CA ARG A 55 -6.22 -11.15 -8.51
C ARG A 55 -7.70 -11.16 -8.87
N SER A 56 -8.20 -12.32 -9.28
CA SER A 56 -9.65 -12.54 -9.31
C SER A 56 -10.19 -12.67 -7.88
N LYS A 57 -11.51 -12.62 -7.71
CA LYS A 57 -12.13 -12.72 -6.38
C LYS A 57 -11.85 -14.06 -5.68
N SER A 58 -11.68 -15.12 -6.46
CA SER A 58 -11.40 -16.48 -6.00
C SER A 58 -9.92 -16.76 -5.75
N ASP A 59 -9.03 -15.93 -6.28
CA ASP A 59 -7.60 -16.16 -6.12
C ASP A 59 -7.11 -15.81 -4.71
N PRO A 60 -6.12 -16.55 -4.19
CA PRO A 60 -5.48 -16.19 -2.94
C PRO A 60 -4.86 -14.79 -3.06
N ILE A 61 -4.98 -14.02 -1.98
CA ILE A 61 -4.53 -12.63 -1.90
C ILE A 61 -3.00 -12.53 -2.01
N TYR A 62 -2.32 -13.51 -1.43
CA TYR A 62 -0.86 -13.56 -1.36
C TYR A 62 -0.31 -14.73 -2.18
N ASP A 63 0.92 -14.57 -2.64
CA ASP A 63 1.74 -15.56 -3.32
C ASP A 63 2.97 -15.91 -2.46
N GLY A 64 3.63 -17.04 -2.75
CA GLY A 64 4.83 -17.48 -2.04
C GLY A 64 4.59 -18.66 -1.10
N PRO A 65 5.59 -19.06 -0.30
CA PRO A 65 6.59 -18.20 0.37
C PRO A 65 7.83 -17.83 -0.46
N PHE A 66 8.28 -16.58 -0.33
CA PHE A 66 9.54 -16.05 -0.86
C PHE A 66 10.57 -15.90 0.25
N SER A 67 11.85 -16.04 -0.06
CA SER A 67 12.95 -15.80 0.87
C SER A 67 13.52 -14.41 0.69
N ILE A 68 13.69 -13.66 1.78
CA ILE A 68 14.30 -12.32 1.75
C ILE A 68 15.81 -12.45 1.49
N ILE A 69 16.29 -11.80 0.43
CA ILE A 69 17.72 -11.78 0.06
C ILE A 69 18.38 -10.50 0.57
N GLU A 70 17.67 -9.37 0.45
CA GLU A 70 18.25 -8.05 0.70
C GLU A 70 17.19 -7.08 1.21
N ILE A 71 17.58 -6.19 2.11
CA ILE A 71 16.74 -5.14 2.68
C ILE A 71 17.45 -3.80 2.46
N TYR A 72 16.75 -2.83 1.87
CA TYR A 72 17.33 -1.53 1.49
C TYR A 72 16.33 -0.39 1.69
N ARG A 73 16.81 0.85 1.54
CA ARG A 73 16.08 2.09 1.89
C ARG A 73 15.56 2.07 3.34
N GLU A 74 16.48 1.88 4.28
CA GLU A 74 16.19 1.93 5.72
C GLU A 74 15.10 0.93 6.14
N GLY A 75 15.09 -0.27 5.54
CA GLY A 75 14.11 -1.29 5.88
C GLY A 75 12.78 -1.21 5.13
N ASN A 76 12.54 -0.19 4.29
CA ASN A 76 11.24 -0.03 3.64
C ASN A 76 11.04 -0.92 2.40
N MET A 77 12.12 -1.34 1.75
CA MET A 77 12.08 -2.13 0.53
C MET A 77 12.86 -3.42 0.71
N VAL A 78 12.29 -4.51 0.19
CA VAL A 78 12.81 -5.85 0.37
C VAL A 78 12.91 -6.54 -0.99
N LYS A 79 14.09 -7.09 -1.27
CA LYS A 79 14.35 -7.98 -2.39
C LYS A 79 14.18 -9.40 -1.90
N MET A 80 13.43 -10.19 -2.65
CA MET A 80 13.13 -11.56 -2.28
C MET A 80 13.08 -12.45 -3.52
N GLU A 81 13.45 -13.70 -3.34
CA GLU A 81 13.44 -14.70 -4.39
C GLU A 81 12.56 -15.88 -4.02
N ASP A 82 12.01 -16.47 -5.07
CA ASP A 82 11.55 -17.84 -5.06
C ASP A 82 12.27 -18.57 -6.21
N SER A 83 12.14 -19.89 -6.26
CA SER A 83 12.78 -20.80 -7.23
C SER A 83 12.64 -20.39 -8.70
N LYS A 84 11.72 -19.47 -9.03
CA LYS A 84 11.40 -19.04 -10.39
C LYS A 84 11.57 -17.54 -10.65
N LYS A 85 11.58 -16.70 -9.62
CA LYS A 85 11.50 -15.25 -9.80
C LYS A 85 12.15 -14.49 -8.65
N GLU A 86 12.79 -13.39 -9.00
CA GLU A 86 13.27 -12.39 -8.07
C GLU A 86 12.36 -11.17 -8.14
N ILE A 87 11.90 -10.69 -6.99
CA ILE A 87 10.96 -9.58 -6.90
C ILE A 87 11.38 -8.61 -5.80
N THR A 88 11.00 -7.37 -6.02
CA THR A 88 11.26 -6.25 -5.11
C THR A 88 9.93 -5.63 -4.72
N ARG A 89 9.62 -5.56 -3.42
CA ARG A 89 8.39 -4.93 -2.93
C ARG A 89 8.63 -4.17 -1.63
N ASN A 90 7.72 -3.24 -1.35
CA ASN A 90 7.69 -2.52 -0.08
C ASN A 90 7.24 -3.45 1.05
N ILE A 91 7.74 -3.24 2.27
CA ILE A 91 7.33 -4.01 3.46
C ILE A 91 5.81 -4.02 3.70
N LYS A 92 5.09 -2.99 3.25
CA LYS A 92 3.63 -2.90 3.35
C LYS A 92 2.88 -3.89 2.44
N LYS A 93 3.59 -4.52 1.50
CA LYS A 93 3.05 -5.45 0.50
C LYS A 93 3.47 -6.91 0.75
N ILE A 94 4.14 -7.16 1.87
CA ILE A 94 4.55 -8.50 2.29
C ILE A 94 3.97 -8.83 3.66
N LYS A 95 3.89 -10.11 3.98
CA LYS A 95 3.53 -10.61 5.31
C LYS A 95 4.51 -11.70 5.74
N PRO A 96 4.87 -11.76 7.03
CA PRO A 96 5.68 -12.87 7.54
C PRO A 96 4.96 -14.20 7.31
N PHE A 97 5.72 -15.21 6.88
CA PHE A 97 5.22 -16.58 6.76
C PHE A 97 5.54 -17.33 8.05
N PHE A 98 4.55 -17.44 8.93
CA PHE A 98 4.66 -18.28 10.12
C PHE A 98 4.37 -19.73 9.70
N THR A 99 5.36 -20.61 9.82
CA THR A 99 5.14 -22.05 9.73
C THR A 99 4.73 -22.49 11.13
N GLU A 100 3.53 -23.08 11.26
CA GLU A 100 3.09 -23.71 12.53
C GLU A 100 4.03 -24.86 12.94
#